data_AF-D0R3P7-F1
#
_entry.id   AF-D0R3P7-F1
#
_cell.length_a   1.000
_cell.length_b   1.000
_cell.length_c   1.000
_cell.angle_alpha   90.00
_cell.angle_beta   90.00
_cell.angle_gamma   90.00
#
_symmetry.space_group_name_H-M   'P 1'
#
loop_
_entity.id
_entity.type
_entity.pdbx_description
1 polymer ?
#
loop_
_entity_poly.entity_id
_entity_poly.type
_entity_poly.pdbx_seq_one_letter_code
_entity_poly.pdbx_strand_id
1 'polypeptide(L)'
;MASEIQVLQGMDTLAYVRLLENEKTERGQLIPYQTSLSFEPQRDTDTTKTKSGTVSTTSALETDLEVEFVNNISKVSDDLYESLFKNKKIEVWVVYRKRKNSQGQYYAWYMRGIVSDDSNDNDPDDNSTRDVTFTIDGEPQKGWLTLPDEAEEELSYVFRGMGVVSDSDATGQGTAWQAADRGAGSDVSKA
;
A
#
# COMPACT_ATOMS: atom_id res chain seq x y z
N MET A 1 -18.88 -18.00 -20.40
CA MET A 1 -18.57 -18.34 -19.00
C MET A 1 -18.51 -17.03 -18.24
N ALA A 2 -19.48 -16.75 -17.38
CA ALA A 2 -19.40 -15.57 -16.52
C ALA A 2 -18.19 -15.77 -15.60
N SER A 3 -17.21 -14.86 -15.66
CA SER A 3 -16.11 -14.87 -14.69
C SER A 3 -16.74 -14.63 -13.32
N GLU A 4 -16.72 -15.64 -12.45
CA GLU A 4 -17.12 -15.46 -11.05
C GLU A 4 -16.30 -14.30 -10.48
N ILE A 5 -16.99 -13.28 -9.98
CA ILE A 5 -16.36 -12.13 -9.36
C ILE A 5 -15.82 -12.59 -8.01
N GLN A 6 -14.50 -12.62 -7.87
CA GLN A 6 -13.82 -13.03 -6.66
C GLN A 6 -13.84 -11.89 -5.62
N VAL A 7 -14.06 -12.23 -4.35
CA VAL A 7 -14.02 -11.28 -3.23
C VAL A 7 -12.60 -11.20 -2.68
N LEU A 8 -12.12 -9.99 -2.41
CA LEU A 8 -10.85 -9.75 -1.73
C LEU A 8 -11.10 -9.57 -0.22
N GLN A 9 -10.31 -10.22 0.61
CA GLN A 9 -10.40 -10.08 2.07
C GLN A 9 -9.43 -9.00 2.56
N GLY A 10 -9.81 -8.29 3.63
CA GLY A 10 -8.94 -7.27 4.25
C GLY A 10 -7.59 -7.81 4.68
N MET A 11 -7.54 -9.04 5.21
CA MET A 11 -6.30 -9.75 5.56
C MET A 11 -5.33 -9.96 4.39
N ASP A 12 -5.80 -9.86 3.15
CA ASP A 12 -4.98 -9.97 1.95
C ASP A 12 -4.53 -8.62 1.37
N THR A 13 -4.85 -7.53 2.06
CA THR A 13 -4.43 -6.16 1.71
C THR A 13 -3.40 -5.71 2.73
N LEU A 14 -2.19 -5.37 2.27
CA LEU A 14 -1.08 -5.02 3.15
C LEU A 14 -0.40 -3.73 2.71
N ALA A 15 -0.04 -2.89 3.67
CA ALA A 15 0.78 -1.71 3.46
C ALA A 15 2.27 -2.04 3.59
N TYR A 16 3.05 -1.59 2.63
CA TYR A 16 4.50 -1.53 2.66
C TYR A 16 4.94 -0.08 2.63
N VAL A 17 6.04 0.25 3.29
CA VAL A 17 6.58 1.61 3.33
C VAL A 17 8.08 1.65 3.12
N ARG A 18 8.57 2.82 2.71
CA ARG A 18 10.00 3.12 2.61
C ARG A 18 10.21 4.63 2.66
N LEU A 19 11.24 5.09 3.37
CA LEU A 19 11.67 6.48 3.26
C LEU A 19 12.18 6.76 1.85
N LEU A 20 11.68 7.83 1.22
CA LEU A 20 12.01 8.16 -0.16
C LEU A 20 13.53 8.39 -0.36
N GLU A 21 14.22 8.90 0.65
CA GLU A 21 15.68 9.10 0.59
C GLU A 21 16.46 7.77 0.46
N ASN A 22 15.87 6.67 0.92
CA ASN A 22 16.45 5.33 0.88
C ASN A 22 16.03 4.54 -0.36
N GLU A 23 15.43 5.20 -1.37
CA GLU A 23 14.89 4.53 -2.55
C GLU A 23 15.90 3.66 -3.31
N LYS A 24 17.19 4.02 -3.22
CA LYS A 24 18.31 3.36 -3.91
C LYS A 24 19.04 2.35 -3.05
N THR A 25 18.81 2.37 -1.74
CA THR A 25 19.58 1.61 -0.76
C THR A 25 18.74 0.55 -0.07
N GLU A 26 17.42 0.74 -0.01
CA GLU A 26 16.50 -0.12 0.73
C GLU A 26 15.27 -0.48 -0.12
N ARG A 27 14.68 -1.64 0.13
CA ARG A 27 13.43 -2.08 -0.49
C ARG A 27 12.22 -1.58 0.30
N GLY A 28 11.03 -1.62 -0.30
CA GLY A 28 9.78 -1.44 0.44
C GLY A 28 9.64 -2.51 1.52
N GLN A 29 9.41 -2.10 2.76
CA GLN A 29 9.32 -2.99 3.91
C GLN A 29 7.86 -3.09 4.37
N LEU A 30 7.43 -4.29 4.76
CA LEU A 30 6.09 -4.52 5.28
C LEU A 30 5.93 -3.79 6.63
N ILE A 31 4.80 -3.10 6.85
CA ILE A 31 4.44 -2.69 8.21
C ILE A 31 4.00 -3.96 8.97
N PRO A 32 4.71 -4.39 10.01
CA PRO A 32 4.37 -5.63 10.69
C PRO A 32 3.14 -5.44 11.59
N TYR A 33 2.38 -6.53 11.79
CA TYR A 33 1.21 -6.59 12.68
C TYR A 33 0.08 -5.59 12.36
N GLN A 34 -0.15 -5.30 11.07
CA GLN A 34 -1.30 -4.52 10.63
C GLN A 34 -2.62 -5.15 11.06
N THR A 35 -3.46 -4.37 11.72
CA THR A 35 -4.81 -4.75 12.15
C THR A 35 -5.86 -4.18 11.20
N SER A 36 -5.64 -2.97 10.70
CA SER A 36 -6.53 -2.31 9.75
C SER A 36 -5.77 -1.44 8.75
N LEU A 37 -6.40 -1.21 7.60
CA LEU A 37 -5.90 -0.35 6.53
C LEU A 37 -7.08 0.33 5.85
N SER A 38 -7.08 1.66 5.87
CA SER A 38 -8.11 2.50 5.24
C SER A 38 -7.46 3.29 4.11
N PHE A 39 -8.04 3.22 2.90
CA PHE A 39 -7.55 3.92 1.72
C PHE A 39 -8.69 4.72 1.08
N GLU A 40 -8.62 6.05 1.18
CA GLU A 40 -9.74 6.96 0.89
C GLU A 40 -9.34 8.03 -0.15
N PRO A 41 -9.32 7.70 -1.44
CA PRO A 41 -9.18 8.69 -2.50
C PRO A 41 -10.47 9.50 -2.69
N GLN A 42 -10.39 10.82 -2.56
CA GLN A 42 -11.53 11.75 -2.60
C GLN A 42 -11.31 12.94 -3.54
N ARG A 43 -12.39 13.43 -4.17
CA ARG A 43 -12.42 14.68 -4.93
C ARG A 43 -13.67 15.47 -4.60
N ASP A 44 -13.47 16.71 -4.20
CA ASP A 44 -14.56 17.66 -4.10
C ASP A 44 -15.01 18.14 -5.47
N THR A 45 -16.32 18.28 -5.64
CA THR A 45 -16.94 18.84 -6.86
C THR A 45 -17.95 19.90 -6.47
N ASP A 46 -17.61 21.15 -6.79
CA ASP A 46 -18.51 22.28 -6.65
C ASP A 46 -19.39 22.42 -7.89
N THR A 47 -20.69 22.57 -7.68
CA THR A 47 -21.64 22.79 -8.78
C THR A 47 -22.26 24.17 -8.69
N THR A 48 -21.90 25.04 -9.64
CA THR A 48 -22.52 26.36 -9.79
C THR A 48 -23.74 26.24 -10.71
N LYS A 49 -24.94 26.51 -10.18
CA LYS A 49 -26.18 26.57 -10.99
C LYS A 49 -26.23 27.90 -11.74
N THR A 50 -26.12 27.85 -13.07
CA THR A 50 -26.33 29.00 -13.95
C THR A 50 -27.72 28.97 -14.56
N LYS A 51 -28.13 30.07 -15.20
CA LYS A 51 -29.42 30.16 -15.90
C LYS A 51 -29.51 29.27 -17.15
N SER A 52 -28.38 28.74 -17.62
CA SER A 52 -28.30 27.87 -18.81
C SER A 52 -27.96 26.41 -18.48
N GLY A 53 -27.91 26.06 -17.19
CA GLY A 53 -27.52 24.73 -16.72
C GLY A 53 -26.51 24.78 -15.58
N THR A 54 -26.11 23.61 -15.10
CA THR A 54 -25.10 23.45 -14.06
C THR A 54 -23.70 23.45 -14.66
N VAL A 55 -22.78 24.24 -14.10
CA VAL A 55 -21.35 24.18 -14.36
C VAL A 55 -20.68 23.58 -13.13
N SER A 56 -19.96 22.47 -13.29
CA SER A 56 -19.22 21.81 -12.22
C SER A 56 -17.73 22.11 -12.31
N THR A 57 -17.11 22.43 -11.17
CA THR A 57 -15.65 22.55 -11.00
C THR A 57 -15.19 21.48 -10.03
N THR A 58 -14.25 20.63 -10.45
CA THR A 58 -13.72 19.53 -9.64
C THR A 58 -12.35 19.91 -9.10
N SER A 59 -12.16 19.72 -7.79
CA SER A 59 -10.89 19.94 -7.09
C SER A 59 -9.86 18.85 -7.40
N ALA A 60 -8.62 19.06 -6.92
CA ALA A 60 -7.57 18.05 -7.01
C ALA A 60 -7.96 16.78 -6.25
N LEU A 61 -7.38 15.64 -6.65
CA LEU A 61 -7.54 14.39 -5.91
C LEU A 61 -6.75 14.51 -4.59
N GLU A 62 -7.45 14.32 -3.48
CA GLU A 62 -6.85 14.15 -2.16
C GLU A 62 -6.95 12.67 -1.79
N THR A 63 -5.96 12.16 -1.07
CA THR A 63 -5.96 10.76 -0.68
C THR A 63 -5.38 10.65 0.71
N ASP A 64 -6.23 10.15 1.61
CA ASP A 64 -5.87 9.82 2.97
C ASP A 64 -5.68 8.31 3.05
N LEU A 65 -4.58 7.91 3.69
CA LEU A 65 -4.28 6.52 3.98
C LEU A 65 -4.02 6.40 5.47
N GLU A 66 -4.68 5.46 6.11
CA GLU A 66 -4.50 5.16 7.53
C GLU A 66 -4.13 3.69 7.70
N VAL A 67 -3.15 3.43 8.55
CA VAL A 67 -2.70 2.07 8.88
C VAL A 67 -2.60 1.93 10.39
N GLU A 68 -3.38 1.01 10.95
CA GLU A 68 -3.30 0.61 12.35
C GLU A 68 -2.49 -0.67 12.47
N PHE A 69 -1.60 -0.74 13.46
CA PHE A 69 -0.83 -1.94 13.75
C PHE A 69 -0.46 -2.07 15.23
N VAL A 70 -0.17 -3.29 15.66
CA VAL A 70 0.37 -3.54 17.00
C VAL A 70 1.79 -2.97 17.08
N ASN A 71 2.01 -2.06 18.02
CA ASN A 71 3.28 -1.36 18.20
C ASN A 71 4.43 -2.35 18.36
N ASN A 72 5.55 -2.05 17.71
CA ASN A 72 6.69 -2.95 17.61
C ASN A 72 7.99 -2.18 17.37
N ILE A 73 9.12 -2.85 17.58
CA ILE A 73 10.48 -2.29 17.50
C ILE A 73 11.12 -2.48 16.10
N SER A 74 10.30 -2.58 15.05
CA SER A 74 10.84 -2.72 13.69
C SER A 74 11.43 -1.41 13.20
N LYS A 75 12.40 -1.53 12.28
CA LYS A 75 12.95 -0.37 11.57
C LYS A 75 11.86 0.47 10.90
N VAL A 76 10.82 -0.17 10.37
CA VAL A 76 9.68 0.52 9.76
C VAL A 76 8.98 1.43 10.77
N SER A 77 8.74 0.94 11.99
CA SER A 77 8.11 1.72 13.06
C SER A 77 8.94 2.93 13.49
N ASP A 78 10.27 2.85 13.42
CA ASP A 78 11.17 3.98 13.65
C ASP A 78 11.18 4.95 12.45
N ASP A 79 11.19 4.44 11.22
CA ASP A 79 11.18 5.23 9.99
C ASP A 79 9.88 6.07 9.87
N LEU A 80 8.74 5.57 10.37
CA LEU A 80 7.48 6.32 10.46
C LEU A 80 7.62 7.54 11.39
N TYR A 81 8.23 7.38 12.56
CA TYR A 81 8.55 8.51 13.45
C TYR A 81 9.57 9.46 12.82
N GLU A 82 10.59 8.94 12.14
CA GLU A 82 11.53 9.80 11.42
C GLU A 82 10.84 10.62 10.33
N SER A 83 9.90 10.03 9.60
CA SER A 83 9.08 10.74 8.60
C SER A 83 8.28 11.86 9.23
N LEU A 84 7.58 11.58 10.35
CA LEU A 84 6.79 12.56 11.06
C LEU A 84 7.65 13.70 11.64
N PHE A 85 8.67 13.38 12.45
CA PHE A 85 9.45 14.39 13.17
C PHE A 85 10.36 15.23 12.28
N LYS A 86 10.87 14.66 11.18
CA LYS A 86 11.78 15.35 10.25
C LYS A 86 11.07 15.78 8.97
N ASN A 87 9.75 15.58 8.86
CA ASN A 87 8.96 15.88 7.68
C ASN A 87 9.58 15.27 6.40
N LYS A 88 10.07 14.03 6.51
CA LYS A 88 10.69 13.30 5.39
C LYS A 88 9.61 12.66 4.54
N LYS A 89 9.84 12.65 3.23
CA LYS A 89 8.94 11.99 2.29
C LYS A 89 9.04 10.48 2.42
N ILE A 90 7.88 9.82 2.37
CA ILE A 90 7.75 8.38 2.42
C ILE A 90 7.03 7.88 1.17
N GLU A 91 7.39 6.68 0.75
CA GLU A 91 6.71 5.90 -0.26
C GLU A 91 5.86 4.84 0.44
N VAL A 92 4.64 4.65 -0.04
CA VAL A 92 3.71 3.66 0.50
C VAL A 92 3.11 2.84 -0.63
N TRP A 93 3.08 1.52 -0.44
CA TRP A 93 2.42 0.59 -1.35
C TRP A 93 1.29 -0.13 -0.64
N VAL A 94 0.11 -0.18 -1.25
CA VAL A 94 -1.01 -1.02 -0.80
C VAL A 94 -1.11 -2.21 -1.74
N VAL A 95 -0.75 -3.40 -1.27
CA VAL A 95 -0.61 -4.61 -2.07
C VAL A 95 -1.76 -5.56 -1.80
N TYR A 96 -2.41 -6.05 -2.86
CA TYR A 96 -3.50 -7.02 -2.78
C TYR A 96 -2.99 -8.41 -3.14
N ARG A 97 -2.70 -9.23 -2.13
CA ARG A 97 -2.03 -10.53 -2.30
C ARG A 97 -2.78 -11.52 -3.19
N LYS A 98 -4.11 -11.55 -3.08
CA LYS A 98 -4.97 -12.46 -3.86
C LYS A 98 -5.35 -11.94 -5.24
N ARG A 99 -4.81 -10.79 -5.65
CA ARG A 99 -5.06 -10.22 -6.97
C ARG A 99 -3.76 -10.25 -7.78
N LYS A 100 -3.53 -11.35 -8.48
CA LYS A 100 -2.36 -11.54 -9.35
C LYS A 100 -2.72 -11.51 -10.82
N ASN A 101 -1.90 -10.93 -11.69
CA ASN A 101 -2.07 -11.04 -13.14
C ASN A 101 -1.62 -12.43 -13.67
N SER A 102 -1.71 -12.65 -14.98
CA SER A 102 -1.27 -13.89 -15.64
C SER A 102 0.23 -14.18 -15.52
N GLN A 103 1.03 -13.18 -15.15
CA GLN A 103 2.47 -13.30 -14.92
C GLN A 103 2.81 -13.53 -13.44
N GLY A 104 1.81 -13.65 -12.56
CA GLY A 104 2.00 -13.86 -11.13
C GLY A 104 2.29 -12.59 -10.32
N GLN A 105 2.29 -11.41 -10.96
CA GLN A 105 2.54 -10.12 -10.31
C GLN A 105 1.30 -9.67 -9.51
N TYR A 106 1.53 -9.11 -8.34
CA TYR A 106 0.51 -8.62 -7.43
C TYR A 106 -0.01 -7.24 -7.85
N TYR A 107 -1.32 -7.04 -7.76
CA TYR A 107 -1.92 -5.73 -7.94
C TYR A 107 -1.61 -4.85 -6.73
N ALA A 108 -1.14 -3.63 -6.98
CA ALA A 108 -0.83 -2.69 -5.92
C ALA A 108 -1.14 -1.24 -6.30
N TRP A 109 -1.35 -0.42 -5.27
CA TRP A 109 -1.25 1.03 -5.37
C TRP A 109 0.12 1.48 -4.88
N TYR A 110 0.71 2.43 -5.57
CA TYR A 110 1.91 3.15 -5.19
C TYR A 110 1.57 4.61 -4.93
N MET A 111 2.06 5.12 -3.82
CA MET A 111 1.81 6.46 -3.33
C MET A 111 3.09 7.05 -2.75
N ARG A 112 3.15 8.37 -2.74
CA ARG A 112 4.21 9.14 -2.09
C ARG A 112 3.57 10.18 -1.21
N GLY A 113 4.15 10.46 -0.06
CA GLY A 113 3.56 11.42 0.86
C GLY A 113 4.44 11.70 2.05
N ILE A 114 3.80 12.10 3.13
CA ILE A 114 4.40 12.27 4.45
C ILE A 114 3.52 11.59 5.50
N VAL A 115 4.11 11.19 6.61
CA VAL A 115 3.34 10.84 7.81
C VAL A 115 2.84 12.15 8.43
N SER A 116 1.53 12.31 8.54
CA SER A 116 0.89 13.51 9.07
C SER A 116 0.50 13.36 10.54
N ASP A 117 0.17 12.15 10.97
CA ASP A 117 -0.14 11.82 12.36
C ASP A 117 0.33 10.39 12.69
N ASP A 118 0.73 10.19 13.94
CA ASP A 118 1.15 8.90 14.47
C ASP A 118 0.76 8.83 15.95
N SER A 119 -0.42 8.27 16.20
CA SER A 119 -0.96 8.15 17.55
C SER A 119 -0.64 6.78 18.12
N ASN A 120 -0.50 6.71 19.45
CA ASN A 120 -0.12 5.49 20.14
C ASN A 120 -0.95 5.30 21.41
N ASP A 121 -1.64 4.17 21.48
CA ASP A 121 -2.39 3.74 22.65
C ASP A 121 -1.59 2.67 23.43
N ASN A 122 -1.60 2.77 24.76
CA ASN A 122 -0.81 1.92 25.65
C ASN A 122 -1.61 1.55 26.90
N ASP A 123 -2.75 0.91 26.68
CA ASP A 123 -3.51 0.33 27.78
C ASP A 123 -2.67 -0.74 28.53
N PRO A 124 -2.65 -0.74 29.88
CA PRO A 124 -1.91 -1.74 30.66
C PRO A 124 -2.44 -3.17 30.50
N ASP A 125 -3.69 -3.35 30.10
CA ASP A 125 -4.36 -4.65 29.97
C ASP A 125 -4.35 -5.18 28.52
N ASP A 126 -3.93 -4.37 27.54
CA ASP A 126 -3.86 -4.72 26.12
C ASP A 126 -2.46 -4.48 25.51
N ASN A 127 -2.27 -4.92 24.26
CA ASN A 127 -1.07 -4.61 23.50
C ASN A 127 -1.06 -3.13 23.10
N SER A 128 0.12 -2.50 23.15
CA SER A 128 0.32 -1.17 22.57
C SER A 128 -0.01 -1.18 21.07
N THR A 129 -0.81 -0.21 20.60
CA THR A 129 -1.20 -0.06 19.18
C THR A 129 -0.77 1.30 18.65
N ARG A 130 -0.55 1.38 17.34
CA ARG A 130 -0.24 2.63 16.65
C ARG A 130 -1.15 2.82 15.46
N ASP A 131 -1.63 4.04 15.31
CA ASP A 131 -2.47 4.49 14.21
C ASP A 131 -1.72 5.57 13.45
N VAL A 132 -1.37 5.27 12.21
CA VAL A 132 -0.51 6.14 11.39
C VAL A 132 -1.29 6.64 10.20
N THR A 133 -1.40 7.96 10.11
CA THR A 133 -2.05 8.65 9.00
C THR A 133 -1.01 9.21 8.04
N PHE A 134 -1.22 8.96 6.76
CA PHE A 134 -0.38 9.44 5.66
C PHE A 134 -1.16 10.43 4.80
N THR A 135 -0.54 11.59 4.56
CA THR A 135 -1.02 12.55 3.56
C THR A 135 -0.28 12.32 2.25
N ILE A 136 -1.01 11.95 1.20
CA ILE A 136 -0.44 11.58 -0.09
C ILE A 136 -0.25 12.80 -1.00
N ASP A 137 0.95 12.94 -1.53
CA ASP A 137 1.32 13.91 -2.57
C ASP A 137 0.92 13.36 -3.96
N GLY A 138 -0.06 14.01 -4.59
CA GLY A 138 -0.46 13.74 -5.97
C GLY A 138 -1.37 12.52 -6.14
N GLU A 139 -1.44 11.97 -7.35
CA GLU A 139 -2.40 10.91 -7.67
C GLU A 139 -1.81 9.51 -7.41
N PRO A 140 -2.45 8.65 -6.60
CA PRO A 140 -2.06 7.26 -6.43
C PRO A 140 -1.95 6.53 -7.77
N GLN A 141 -0.84 5.81 -7.97
CA GLN A 141 -0.58 5.07 -9.20
C GLN A 141 -0.89 3.59 -8.97
N LYS A 142 -1.74 3.00 -9.80
CA LYS A 142 -1.97 1.55 -9.80
C LYS A 142 -0.94 0.85 -10.67
N GLY A 143 -0.51 -0.34 -10.24
CA GLY A 143 0.49 -1.12 -10.95
C GLY A 143 0.44 -2.61 -10.63
N TRP A 144 1.26 -3.35 -11.35
CA TRP A 144 1.60 -4.73 -11.03
C TRP A 144 3.02 -4.75 -10.49
N LEU A 145 3.20 -5.32 -9.30
CA LEU A 145 4.52 -5.48 -8.71
C LEU A 145 4.79 -6.96 -8.44
N THR A 146 6.04 -7.34 -8.59
CA THR A 146 6.53 -8.61 -8.06
C THR A 146 7.05 -8.32 -6.66
N LEU A 147 6.60 -9.10 -5.68
CA LEU A 147 7.22 -9.06 -4.36
C LEU A 147 8.55 -9.82 -4.47
N PRO A 148 9.65 -9.30 -3.89
CA PRO A 148 10.89 -10.05 -3.87
C PRO A 148 10.68 -11.39 -3.15
N ASP A 149 11.45 -12.42 -3.52
CA ASP A 149 11.32 -13.77 -2.95
C ASP A 149 11.34 -13.75 -1.41
N GLU A 150 12.14 -12.86 -0.82
CA GLU A 150 12.20 -12.63 0.63
C GLU A 150 10.91 -12.02 1.21
N ALA A 151 10.22 -11.13 0.50
CA ALA A 151 8.94 -10.58 0.95
C ALA A 151 7.80 -11.59 0.75
N GLU A 152 7.85 -12.40 -0.31
CA GLU A 152 6.96 -13.56 -0.43
C GLU A 152 7.24 -14.57 0.67
N GLU A 153 8.51 -14.77 1.04
CA GLU A 153 8.90 -15.56 2.22
C GLU A 153 8.41 -14.90 3.51
N GLU A 154 8.64 -13.62 3.79
CA GLU A 154 8.15 -12.90 4.99
C GLU A 154 6.61 -13.01 5.15
N LEU A 155 5.88 -12.91 4.04
CA LEU A 155 4.44 -13.16 3.99
C LEU A 155 4.08 -14.63 4.23
N SER A 156 4.90 -15.54 3.70
CA SER A 156 4.81 -17.00 3.93
C SER A 156 5.37 -17.41 5.30
N TYR A 157 6.08 -16.52 6.00
CA TYR A 157 6.81 -16.74 7.25
C TYR A 157 5.95 -16.52 8.49
N VAL A 158 4.73 -15.99 8.31
CA VAL A 158 3.61 -16.33 9.19
C VAL A 158 3.33 -17.85 9.15
N PHE A 159 3.94 -18.60 8.22
CA PHE A 159 3.83 -20.06 8.10
C PHE A 159 5.13 -20.90 7.95
N ARG A 160 6.35 -20.38 7.67
CA ARG A 160 7.72 -20.96 7.99
C ARG A 160 8.91 -20.47 7.10
N GLY A 161 10.02 -20.05 7.77
CA GLY A 161 11.46 -20.39 7.58
C GLY A 161 12.14 -20.62 6.18
N MET A 162 12.92 -19.67 5.61
CA MET A 162 14.42 -19.57 5.46
C MET A 162 14.96 -19.50 4.01
N GLY A 163 15.35 -18.31 3.48
CA GLY A 163 16.21 -18.13 2.27
C GLY A 163 16.24 -16.70 1.64
N VAL A 164 17.24 -16.34 0.80
CA VAL A 164 17.50 -14.96 0.21
C VAL A 164 18.02 -15.02 -1.26
N VAL A 165 17.72 -14.03 -2.15
CA VAL A 165 18.14 -13.94 -3.60
C VAL A 165 18.54 -12.49 -4.10
N SER A 166 19.23 -12.38 -5.27
CA SER A 166 20.29 -11.41 -5.70
C SER A 166 20.16 -10.62 -7.07
N ASP A 167 21.24 -9.88 -7.44
CA ASP A 167 21.59 -8.84 -8.47
C ASP A 167 21.09 -8.78 -9.95
N SER A 168 20.15 -9.58 -10.44
CA SER A 168 19.91 -9.65 -11.92
C SER A 168 18.87 -8.67 -12.49
N ASP A 169 18.19 -7.87 -11.68
CA ASP A 169 16.98 -7.16 -12.10
C ASP A 169 16.92 -5.70 -11.63
N ALA A 170 17.17 -4.76 -12.55
CA ALA A 170 17.17 -3.32 -12.27
C ALA A 170 15.76 -2.73 -12.05
N THR A 171 14.72 -3.56 -12.03
CA THR A 171 13.31 -3.16 -11.88
C THR A 171 12.57 -3.91 -10.77
N GLY A 172 13.22 -4.83 -10.06
CA GLY A 172 12.54 -5.75 -9.14
C GLY A 172 11.37 -6.50 -9.81
N GLN A 173 11.49 -6.82 -11.09
CA GLN A 173 10.48 -7.48 -11.94
C GLN A 173 9.11 -6.76 -12.06
N GLY A 174 9.03 -5.45 -11.79
CA GLY A 174 7.78 -4.68 -11.94
C GLY A 174 7.41 -4.35 -13.39
N THR A 175 6.12 -4.36 -13.73
CA THR A 175 5.61 -3.95 -15.06
C THR A 175 4.47 -2.93 -14.92
N ALA A 176 4.54 -1.83 -15.67
CA ALA A 176 3.56 -0.75 -15.60
C ALA A 176 2.18 -1.21 -16.13
N TRP A 177 1.11 -0.79 -15.45
CA TRP A 177 -0.27 -1.10 -15.83
C TRP A 177 -0.62 -0.55 -17.22
N GLN A 178 -1.23 -1.38 -18.05
CA GLN A 178 -1.80 -1.00 -19.35
C GLN A 178 -3.32 -1.10 -19.33
N ALA A 179 -3.99 -0.36 -20.22
CA ALA A 179 -5.45 -0.36 -20.30
C ALA A 179 -6.06 -1.77 -20.55
N ALA A 180 -5.29 -2.67 -21.18
CA ALA A 180 -5.66 -4.06 -21.42
C ALA A 180 -5.66 -4.93 -20.15
N ASP A 181 -5.01 -4.50 -19.07
CA ASP A 181 -4.95 -5.24 -17.79
C ASP A 181 -6.21 -5.07 -16.92
N ARG A 182 -7.22 -4.36 -17.44
CA ARG A 182 -8.49 -4.15 -16.74
C ARG A 182 -9.25 -5.48 -16.63
N GLY A 183 -9.35 -6.00 -15.40
CA GLY A 183 -10.06 -7.25 -15.10
C GLY A 183 -9.20 -8.50 -15.28
N ALA A 184 -7.90 -8.36 -15.53
CA ALA A 184 -6.97 -9.48 -15.54
C ALA A 184 -6.62 -9.89 -14.10
N GLY A 185 -6.66 -11.20 -13.83
CA GLY A 185 -6.11 -11.84 -12.64
C GLY A 185 -6.97 -12.95 -12.06
N SER A 186 -6.33 -14.00 -11.54
CA SER A 186 -7.01 -15.18 -10.99
C SER A 186 -6.24 -15.77 -9.81
N ASP A 187 -6.95 -16.14 -8.75
CA ASP A 187 -6.42 -16.96 -7.65
C ASP A 187 -5.99 -18.34 -8.17
N VAL A 188 -4.68 -18.53 -8.36
CA VAL A 188 -4.07 -19.81 -8.74
C VAL A 188 -3.68 -20.61 -7.49
N SER A 189 -4.67 -21.01 -6.70
CA SER A 189 -4.47 -21.98 -5.62
C SER A 189 -5.53 -23.09 -5.64
N LYS A 190 -5.59 -23.82 -6.76
CA LYS A 190 -6.15 -25.19 -6.78
C LYS A 190 -5.33 -26.11 -7.67
N ALA A 191 -4.41 -26.84 -7.05
CA ALA A 191 -4.13 -28.24 -7.33
C ALA A 191 -4.04 -28.96 -5.98
#